data_AF-A0A182K8L6-F1
#
_entry.id   AF-A0A182K8L6-F1
#
_cell.length_a   1.000
_cell.length_b   1.000
_cell.length_c   1.000
_cell.angle_alpha   90.00
_cell.angle_beta   90.00
_cell.angle_gamma   90.00
#
_symmetry.space_group_name_H-M   'P 1'
#
loop_
_entity.id
_entity.type
_entity.pdbx_description
1 polymer ?
#
loop_
_entity_poly.entity_id
_entity_poly.type
_entity_poly.pdbx_seq_one_letter_code
_entity_poly.pdbx_strand_id
1 'polypeptide(L)'
;MVLYPYRDVWLNNAVTEYEMHGSADASNVAYGVCIYIRCLFTDGPAKLNLLTSKSKLAPLRDVSIPRKELCAALLLARLIDKVISAIDISSREIILWCDSMIVKKTLKPTRVLRTKSSCYYSREY
;
A
#
# COMPACT_ATOMS: atom_id res chain seq x y z
N MET A 1 -0.76 2.49 -14.51
CA MET A 1 -0.37 3.22 -13.29
C MET A 1 -1.19 4.48 -13.33
N VAL A 2 -2.28 4.49 -12.58
CA VAL A 2 -3.07 5.71 -12.43
C VAL A 2 -2.45 6.41 -11.23
N LEU A 3 -1.82 7.56 -11.45
CA LEU A 3 -1.46 8.48 -10.37
C LEU A 3 -2.69 9.36 -10.17
N TYR A 4 -3.28 9.31 -8.97
CA TYR A 4 -4.28 10.30 -8.62
C TYR A 4 -3.50 11.58 -8.30
N PRO A 5 -3.65 12.66 -9.09
CA PRO A 5 -2.90 13.87 -8.87
C PRO A 5 -3.23 14.39 -7.46
N TYR A 6 -2.17 14.78 -6.75
CA TYR A 6 -2.23 15.52 -5.49
C TYR A 6 -2.88 16.88 -5.77
N ARG A 7 -4.20 16.89 -5.98
CA ARG A 7 -4.98 18.11 -6.11
C ARG A 7 -5.41 18.51 -4.72
N ASP A 8 -4.75 19.56 -4.24
CA ASP A 8 -5.05 20.36 -3.07
C ASP A 8 -5.93 19.66 -2.04
N VAL A 9 -5.26 19.08 -1.05
CA VAL A 9 -5.85 18.65 0.20
C VAL A 9 -6.28 19.91 0.96
N TRP A 10 -7.36 20.52 0.50
CA TRP A 10 -8.08 21.71 0.94
C TRP A 10 -7.47 22.44 2.15
N LEU A 11 -6.67 23.46 1.82
CA LEU A 11 -6.57 24.80 2.42
C LEU A 11 -7.25 24.94 3.80
N ASN A 12 -6.43 24.86 4.86
CA ASN A 12 -6.44 25.71 6.07
C ASN A 12 -5.82 25.01 7.30
N ASN A 13 -5.62 23.69 7.26
CA ASN A 13 -4.98 22.96 8.36
C ASN A 13 -3.59 22.48 7.94
N ALA A 14 -2.58 22.77 8.77
CA ALA A 14 -1.23 22.29 8.55
C ALA A 14 -1.20 20.75 8.65
N VAL A 15 -0.70 20.08 7.61
CA VAL A 15 -0.41 18.64 7.68
C VAL A 15 0.80 18.47 8.60
N THR A 16 0.64 17.70 9.67
CA THR A 16 1.72 17.42 10.62
C THR A 16 2.56 16.25 10.18
N GLU A 17 1.92 15.20 9.66
CA GLU A 17 2.59 13.94 9.34
C GLU A 17 1.93 13.24 8.13
N TYR A 18 2.75 12.46 7.43
CA TYR A 18 2.35 11.61 6.32
C TYR A 18 2.69 10.15 6.62
N GLU A 19 1.72 9.27 6.47
CA GLU A 19 1.89 7.81 6.51
C GLU A 19 1.56 7.23 5.13
N MET A 20 2.40 6.31 4.64
CA MET A 20 2.15 5.61 3.39
C MET A 20 1.71 4.18 3.68
N HIS A 21 0.59 3.77 3.08
CA HIS A 21 0.05 2.42 3.25
C HIS A 21 -0.02 1.71 1.90
N GLY A 22 0.75 0.64 1.75
CA GLY A 22 0.70 -0.24 0.59
C GLY A 22 -0.10 -1.48 0.87
N SER A 23 -0.96 -1.93 -0.04
CA SER A 23 -1.67 -3.20 0.08
C SER A 23 -1.47 -4.02 -1.18
N ALA A 24 -1.20 -5.32 -1.01
CA ALA A 24 -1.08 -6.29 -2.08
C ALA A 24 -2.15 -7.37 -1.96
N ASP A 25 -2.72 -7.76 -3.10
CA ASP A 25 -3.71 -8.81 -3.19
C ASP A 25 -3.52 -9.65 -4.47
N ALA A 26 -3.89 -10.93 -4.40
CA ALA A 26 -3.78 -11.85 -5.51
C ALA A 26 -4.95 -12.83 -5.53
N SER A 27 -5.45 -13.11 -6.73
CA SER A 27 -6.49 -14.08 -7.01
C SER A 27 -6.02 -15.05 -8.10
N ASN A 28 -6.91 -15.98 -8.47
CA ASN A 28 -6.63 -16.91 -9.56
C ASN A 28 -6.44 -16.21 -10.92
N VAL A 29 -7.12 -15.09 -11.15
CA VAL A 29 -7.18 -14.43 -12.46
C VAL A 29 -6.25 -13.22 -12.56
N ALA A 30 -5.90 -12.59 -11.44
CA ALA A 30 -5.10 -11.37 -11.42
C ALA A 30 -4.41 -11.17 -10.08
N TYR A 31 -3.43 -10.30 -10.05
CA TYR A 31 -2.88 -9.75 -8.82
C TYR A 31 -2.74 -8.24 -8.94
N GLY A 32 -2.85 -7.55 -7.83
CA GLY A 32 -2.92 -6.11 -7.79
C GLY A 32 -2.40 -5.51 -6.51
N VAL A 33 -2.06 -4.24 -6.61
CA VAL A 33 -1.51 -3.45 -5.51
C VAL A 33 -2.11 -2.05 -5.53
N CYS A 34 -2.28 -1.48 -4.35
CA CYS A 34 -2.69 -0.10 -4.14
C CYS A 34 -1.82 0.56 -3.07
N ILE A 35 -1.54 1.84 -3.24
CA ILE A 35 -0.78 2.67 -2.31
C ILE A 35 -1.67 3.85 -1.95
N TYR A 36 -1.87 4.03 -0.65
CA TYR A 36 -2.59 5.14 -0.07
C TYR A 36 -1.61 6.05 0.68
N ILE A 37 -1.93 7.33 0.73
CA ILE A 37 -1.29 8.30 1.61
C ILE A 37 -2.32 8.74 2.65
N ARG A 38 -1.95 8.65 3.92
CA ARG A 38 -2.71 9.18 5.04
C ARG A 38 -2.04 10.47 5.49
N CYS A 39 -2.81 11.54 5.51
CA CYS A 39 -2.38 12.85 6.00
C CYS A 39 -2.99 13.06 7.38
N LEU A 40 -2.15 13.32 8.38
CA LEU A 40 -2.55 13.78 9.71
C LEU A 40 -2.53 15.31 9.72
N PHE A 41 -3.59 15.93 10.22
CA PHE A 41 -3.71 17.39 10.32
C PHE A 41 -3.61 17.81 11.77
N THR A 42 -3.13 19.03 12.03
CA THR A 42 -3.15 19.62 13.37
C THR A 42 -4.55 19.62 13.98
N ASP A 43 -5.55 20.01 13.19
CA ASP A 43 -6.90 20.32 13.68
C ASP A 43 -7.98 19.59 12.88
N GLY A 44 -7.84 18.28 12.71
CA GLY A 44 -8.89 17.53 12.02
C GLY A 44 -8.65 16.03 11.89
N PRO A 45 -9.66 15.31 11.39
CA PRO A 45 -9.53 13.88 11.18
C PRO A 45 -8.49 13.58 10.11
N ALA A 46 -7.77 12.46 10.30
CA ALA A 46 -6.86 11.95 9.29
C ALA A 46 -7.59 11.70 7.97
N LYS A 47 -7.00 12.10 6.84
CA LYS A 47 -7.54 11.82 5.50
C LYS A 47 -6.70 10.77 4.81
N LEU A 48 -7.35 9.75 4.26
CA LEU A 48 -6.71 8.69 3.48
C LEU A 48 -7.05 8.87 2.00
N ASN A 49 -6.04 9.06 1.16
CA ASN A 49 -6.20 9.23 -0.27
C ASN A 49 -5.50 8.11 -1.02
N LEU A 50 -6.15 7.57 -2.06
CA LEU A 50 -5.50 6.63 -2.98
C LEU A 50 -4.49 7.41 -3.82
N LEU A 51 -3.22 7.05 -3.73
CA LEU A 51 -2.14 7.72 -4.44
C LEU A 51 -1.89 7.06 -5.78
N THR A 52 -1.75 5.73 -5.78
CA THR A 52 -1.63 4.96 -7.01
C THR A 52 -2.05 3.51 -6.85
N SER A 53 -2.41 2.89 -7.97
CA SER A 53 -2.70 1.46 -8.04
C SER A 53 -2.13 0.84 -9.32
N LYS A 54 -1.87 -0.46 -9.25
CA LYS A 54 -1.40 -1.26 -10.38
C LYS A 54 -1.88 -2.70 -10.26
N SER A 55 -2.44 -3.21 -11.33
CA SER A 55 -2.86 -4.61 -11.45
C SER A 55 -2.19 -5.28 -12.65
N LYS A 56 -2.13 -6.61 -12.62
CA LYS A 56 -1.68 -7.48 -13.71
C LYS A 56 -2.55 -8.72 -13.77
N LEU A 57 -2.90 -9.15 -14.98
CA LEU A 57 -3.53 -10.45 -15.19
C LEU A 57 -2.54 -11.56 -14.83
N ALA A 58 -3.06 -12.63 -14.22
CA ALA A 58 -2.29 -13.83 -14.00
C ALA A 58 -1.92 -14.45 -15.35
N PRO A 59 -0.73 -15.05 -15.50
CA PRO A 59 -0.41 -15.83 -16.69
C PRO A 59 -1.46 -16.92 -16.91
N LEU A 60 -1.75 -17.24 -18.18
CA LEU A 60 -2.63 -18.37 -18.55
C LEU A 60 -2.07 -19.73 -18.10
N ARG A 61 -0.77 -19.80 -17.80
CA ARG A 61 -0.16 -20.97 -17.19
C ARG A 61 -0.58 -21.07 -15.72
N ASP A 62 -0.84 -22.28 -15.24
CA ASP A 62 -1.18 -22.54 -13.85
C ASP A 62 -0.01 -22.18 -12.92
N VAL A 63 0.00 -20.92 -12.49
CA VAL A 63 0.82 -20.44 -11.38
C VAL A 63 -0.02 -20.58 -10.12
N SER A 64 0.56 -21.18 -9.08
CA SER A 64 -0.12 -21.35 -7.80
C SER A 64 -0.45 -19.99 -7.16
N ILE A 65 -1.54 -19.92 -6.38
CA ILE A 65 -1.94 -18.71 -5.63
C ILE A 65 -0.78 -18.14 -4.80
N PRO A 66 0.02 -18.93 -4.05
CA PRO A 66 1.14 -18.41 -3.28
C PRO A 66 2.20 -17.68 -4.13
N ARG A 67 2.46 -18.16 -5.34
CA ARG A 67 3.38 -17.49 -6.26
C ARG A 67 2.81 -16.17 -6.77
N LYS A 68 1.49 -16.10 -7.00
CA LYS A 68 0.81 -14.85 -7.39
C LYS A 68 0.82 -13.84 -6.24
N GLU A 69 0.61 -14.27 -5.01
CA GLU A 69 0.74 -13.43 -3.80
C GLU A 69 2.15 -12.87 -3.65
N LEU A 70 3.19 -13.70 -3.86
CA LEU A 70 4.58 -13.23 -3.85
C LEU A 70 4.87 -12.22 -4.97
N CYS A 71 4.33 -12.45 -6.17
CA CYS A 71 4.42 -11.50 -7.28
C CYS A 71 3.70 -10.17 -6.96
N ALA A 72 2.55 -10.21 -6.28
CA ALA A 72 1.85 -9.02 -5.82
C ALA A 72 2.69 -8.24 -4.80
N ALA A 73 3.29 -8.92 -3.82
CA ALA A 73 4.17 -8.30 -2.84
C ALA A 73 5.41 -7.66 -3.49
N LEU A 74 6.03 -8.34 -4.47
CA LEU A 74 7.14 -7.78 -5.25
C LEU A 74 6.70 -6.56 -6.07
N LEU A 75 5.51 -6.62 -6.66
CA LEU A 75 4.94 -5.50 -7.41
C LEU A 75 4.72 -4.29 -6.49
N LEU A 76 4.25 -4.52 -5.26
CA LEU A 76 4.02 -3.47 -4.27
C LEU A 76 5.34 -2.81 -3.85
N ALA A 77 6.35 -3.60 -3.49
CA ALA A 77 7.67 -3.08 -3.09
C ALA A 77 8.26 -2.16 -4.17
N ARG A 78 8.27 -2.63 -5.43
CA ARG A 78 8.76 -1.85 -6.57
C ARG A 78 7.95 -0.60 -6.85
N LEU A 79 6.63 -0.65 -6.63
CA LEU A 79 5.78 0.50 -6.84
C LEU A 79 6.01 1.56 -5.76
N ILE A 80 6.20 1.14 -4.51
CA ILE A 80 6.50 2.04 -3.40
C ILE A 80 7.84 2.72 -3.57
N ASP A 81 8.90 2.00 -3.96
CA ASP A 81 10.20 2.63 -4.21
C ASP A 81 10.08 3.72 -5.28
N LYS A 82 9.33 3.46 -6.35
CA LYS A 82 9.05 4.45 -7.40
C LYS A 82 8.25 5.64 -6.90
N VAL A 83 7.25 5.41 -6.05
CA VAL A 83 6.42 6.47 -5.49
C VAL A 83 7.23 7.34 -4.54
N ILE A 84 8.06 6.76 -3.67
CA ILE A 84 8.96 7.50 -2.77
C ILE A 84 9.95 8.34 -3.59
N SER A 85 10.52 7.78 -4.66
CA SER A 85 11.44 8.55 -5.52
C SER A 85 10.75 9.65 -6.32
N ALA A 86 9.44 9.53 -6.58
CA ALA A 86 8.68 10.49 -7.40
C ALA A 86 8.01 11.59 -6.57
N ILE A 87 7.84 11.38 -5.26
CA ILE A 87 7.14 12.28 -4.37
C ILE A 87 8.14 12.82 -3.36
N ASP A 88 8.33 14.14 -3.37
CA ASP A 88 9.21 14.85 -2.43
C ASP A 88 8.53 15.03 -1.06
N ILE A 89 8.13 13.91 -0.45
CA ILE A 89 7.51 13.88 0.88
C ILE A 89 8.26 12.86 1.72
N SER A 90 8.85 13.32 2.82
CA SER A 90 9.41 12.44 3.85
C SER A 90 8.27 11.78 4.63
N SER A 91 7.79 10.63 4.15
CA SER A 91 6.82 9.83 4.91
C SER A 91 7.45 9.32 6.20
N ARG A 92 6.80 9.55 7.34
CA ARG A 92 7.30 9.11 8.66
C ARG A 92 7.27 7.58 8.79
N GLU A 93 6.22 6.95 8.29
CA GLU A 93 6.05 5.51 8.32
C GLU A 93 5.55 4.99 6.96
N ILE A 94 6.08 3.83 6.55
CA ILE A 94 5.61 3.10 5.38
C ILE A 94 5.18 1.72 5.82
N ILE A 95 3.87 1.48 5.76
CA ILE A 95 3.23 0.26 6.25
C ILE A 95 2.76 -0.55 5.05
N LEU A 96 3.19 -1.81 4.99
CA LEU A 96 2.82 -2.71 3.90
C LEU A 96 1.90 -3.81 4.40
N TRP A 97 0.80 -4.03 3.69
CA TRP A 97 -0.25 -4.97 4.04
C TRP A 97 -0.30 -6.14 3.05
N CYS A 98 -0.32 -7.36 3.58
CA CYS A 98 -0.53 -8.58 2.82
C CYS A 98 -1.24 -9.63 3.69
N ASP A 99 -2.22 -10.32 3.13
CA ASP A 99 -2.97 -11.38 3.85
C ASP A 99 -2.34 -12.77 3.69
N SER A 100 -1.30 -12.89 2.85
CA SER A 100 -0.61 -14.15 2.65
C SER A 100 0.40 -14.43 3.77
N MET A 101 0.14 -15.48 4.55
CA MET A 101 1.11 -16.02 5.51
C MET A 101 2.41 -16.47 4.82
N ILE A 102 2.31 -16.92 3.57
CA ILE A 102 3.47 -17.38 2.78
C ILE A 102 4.38 -16.21 2.43
N VAL A 103 3.81 -15.09 1.99
CA VAL A 103 4.57 -13.86 1.74
C VAL A 103 5.28 -13.38 3.01
N LYS A 104 4.58 -13.37 4.15
CA LYS A 104 5.14 -12.94 5.44
C LYS A 104 6.29 -13.85 5.91
N LYS A 105 6.22 -15.16 5.67
CA LYS A 105 7.29 -16.11 6.03
C LYS A 105 8.49 -16.03 5.09
N THR A 106 8.26 -15.73 3.82
CA THR A 106 9.29 -15.77 2.77
C THR A 106 10.09 -14.47 2.70
N LEU A 107 9.43 -13.33 2.93
CA LEU A 107 10.09 -12.02 2.93
C LEU A 107 10.63 -11.71 4.33
N LYS A 108 11.91 -11.34 4.41
CA LYS A 108 12.47 -10.61 5.57
C LYS A 108 12.35 -9.13 5.25
N PRO A 109 11.31 -8.43 5.71
CA PRO A 109 11.06 -7.11 5.17
C PRO A 109 11.97 -6.09 5.86
N THR A 110 12.56 -5.19 5.06
CA THR A 110 13.25 -4.00 5.55
C THR A 110 12.27 -2.94 6.09
N ARG A 111 10.96 -3.09 5.80
CA ARG A 111 9.86 -2.22 6.23
C ARG A 111 8.81 -3.03 7.01
N VAL A 112 7.97 -2.40 7.82
CA VAL A 112 7.00 -3.13 8.65
C VAL A 112 5.90 -3.75 7.76
N LEU A 113 5.92 -5.08 7.61
CA LEU A 113 4.83 -5.85 7.01
C LEU A 113 3.78 -6.18 8.08
N ARG A 114 2.54 -5.72 7.89
CA ARG A 114 1.40 -6.00 8.77
C ARG A 114 0.35 -6.84 8.04
N THR A 115 -0.43 -7.62 8.78
CA THR A 115 -1.57 -8.39 8.25
C THR A 115 -2.82 -7.52 8.24
N LYS A 116 -3.68 -7.60 7.21
CA LYS A 116 -4.89 -6.75 7.20
C LYS A 116 -5.88 -7.13 8.29
N SER A 117 -5.83 -8.37 8.79
CA SER A 117 -6.58 -8.81 9.98
C SER A 117 -6.33 -7.97 11.22
N SER A 118 -5.13 -7.42 11.39
CA SER A 118 -4.82 -6.50 12.50
C SER A 118 -5.47 -5.12 12.34
N CYS A 119 -5.88 -4.75 11.12
CA CYS A 119 -6.46 -3.45 10.82
C CYS A 119 -7.98 -3.42 11.03
N TYR A 120 -8.67 -4.56 10.89
CA TYR A 120 -10.09 -4.67 11.23
C TYR A 120 -10.33 -4.45 12.74
N TYR A 121 -9.37 -4.84 13.58
CA TYR A 121 -9.45 -4.66 15.03
C TYR A 121 -9.08 -3.25 15.52
N SER A 122 -8.48 -2.41 14.68
CA SER A 122 -8.12 -1.02 15.02
C SER A 122 -9.09 0.02 14.47
N ARG A 123 -10.22 -0.42 13.90
CA ARG A 123 -11.29 0.43 13.34
C ARG A 123 -12.55 0.49 14.23
N GLU A 124 -12.54 -0.23 15.34
CA GLU A 124 -13.48 -0.06 16.45
C GLU A 124 -12.73 0.66 17.57
N TYR A 125 -12.52 1.97 17.49
CA TYR A 125 -12.31 2.92 18.61
C TYR A 125 -12.09 4.34 18.05
#